data_AF-A0A448YKR2-F1
#
_entry.id   AF-A0A448YKR2-F1
#
_cell.length_a   1.000
_cell.length_b   1.000
_cell.length_c   1.000
_cell.angle_alpha   90.00
_cell.angle_beta   90.00
_cell.angle_gamma   90.00
#
_symmetry.space_group_name_H-M   'P 1'
#
loop_
_entity.id
_entity.type
_entity.pdbx_description
1 polymer ?
#
loop_
_entity_poly.entity_id
_entity_poly.type
_entity_poly.pdbx_seq_one_letter_code
_entity_poly.pdbx_strand_id
1 'polypeptide(L)'
;MPKIRRRSPNNNTPAIVRSSEDELPAEQNEQAEENAPTLDGEEREVPTELATFSLPDYYPLTRHSKSKLRSLTPWQSTKSRETLKQKYLDYLAKAMSGYVDVVLEKYVEKLANNEITKEDFEEARRQLYKDGSEIKQLRSVMNTVKETDNEATKFAFTFNSMKAEALERTEPELTIENMALYQNASPEDKKHPYDLLMEKLKSDAVDQRRDSKADQRYRDFERQLFVTINPTEPLPFSENDKDDDDDIEVEGGKISLECPISHDLIEDPVKSTKCGHTYDKTAVLHYLRNSAECPVCPTDLKRQYLVEDTLMKQRLLCYSRDAKLFKDRNIRLDEAADKL
;
A
#
# COMPACT_ATOMS: atom_id res chain seq x y z
N MET A 1 -14.01 55.82 -12.36
CA MET A 1 -12.65 56.39 -12.10
C MET A 1 -12.22 55.92 -10.72
N PRO A 2 -10.97 55.51 -10.45
CA PRO A 2 -9.77 55.62 -11.28
C PRO A 2 -9.21 54.28 -11.82
N LYS A 3 -8.32 54.42 -12.81
CA LYS A 3 -7.60 53.39 -13.58
C LYS A 3 -6.15 53.31 -13.08
N ILE A 4 -5.54 52.12 -13.03
CA ILE A 4 -4.08 51.95 -13.16
C ILE A 4 -3.78 50.73 -14.05
N ARG A 5 -2.77 50.91 -14.91
CA ARG A 5 -2.41 50.14 -16.11
C ARG A 5 -1.42 48.99 -15.85
N ARG A 6 -1.60 47.93 -16.64
CA ARG A 6 -0.63 47.08 -17.40
C ARG A 6 0.75 46.76 -16.79
N ARG A 7 1.10 45.46 -16.83
CA ARG A 7 2.29 44.93 -17.54
C ARG A 7 2.21 43.40 -17.67
N SER A 8 2.23 42.90 -18.92
CA SER A 8 2.60 41.51 -19.25
C SER A 8 4.12 41.35 -19.20
N PRO A 9 4.64 40.15 -18.96
CA PRO A 9 5.96 39.76 -19.43
C PRO A 9 5.87 38.75 -20.57
N ASN A 10 6.93 38.80 -21.36
CA ASN A 10 7.07 38.36 -22.73
C ASN A 10 7.78 37.00 -22.81
N ASN A 11 7.52 36.31 -23.91
CA ASN A 11 8.17 35.08 -24.37
C ASN A 11 9.68 35.28 -24.61
N ASN A 12 10.47 34.22 -24.41
CA ASN A 12 11.73 34.01 -25.11
C ASN A 12 12.21 32.55 -24.95
N THR A 13 12.12 31.75 -26.01
CA THR A 13 13.23 30.89 -26.50
C THR A 13 12.91 30.33 -27.90
N PRO A 14 13.93 30.09 -28.74
CA PRO A 14 13.83 30.25 -30.20
C PRO A 14 13.58 28.95 -30.97
N ALA A 15 13.00 29.13 -32.16
CA ALA A 15 12.84 28.14 -33.21
C ALA A 15 14.16 27.88 -33.94
N ILE A 16 14.44 26.60 -34.24
CA ILE A 16 15.48 26.19 -35.20
C ILE A 16 14.78 25.64 -36.44
N VAL A 17 15.11 26.31 -37.54
CA VAL A 17 14.73 26.06 -38.93
C VAL A 17 15.36 24.76 -39.44
N ARG A 18 14.60 23.93 -40.15
CA ARG A 18 15.14 22.99 -41.15
C ARG A 18 14.30 23.06 -42.42
N SER A 19 14.96 23.43 -43.49
CA SER A 19 14.47 23.61 -44.85
C SER A 19 14.32 22.28 -45.59
N SER A 20 13.39 22.35 -46.55
CA SER A 20 13.05 21.48 -47.68
C SER A 20 14.25 20.98 -48.50
N GLU A 21 14.21 19.70 -48.92
CA GLU A 21 14.04 19.20 -50.30
C GLU A 21 15.33 19.26 -51.15
N ASP A 22 15.78 18.09 -51.64
CA ASP A 22 16.05 17.89 -53.07
C ASP A 22 16.43 16.42 -53.37
N GLU A 23 15.81 15.91 -54.45
CA GLU A 23 15.90 14.57 -55.02
C GLU A 23 17.04 14.43 -56.06
N LEU A 24 17.66 13.23 -56.10
CA LEU A 24 18.18 12.48 -57.28
C LEU A 24 19.33 13.11 -58.15
N PRO A 25 19.99 12.37 -59.09
CA PRO A 25 19.96 10.94 -59.44
C PRO A 25 21.35 10.26 -59.58
N ALA A 26 21.30 8.97 -59.93
CA ALA A 26 22.41 8.13 -60.38
C ALA A 26 22.93 8.50 -61.78
N GLU A 27 24.23 8.32 -62.04
CA GLU A 27 24.76 7.82 -63.33
C GLU A 27 26.28 7.50 -63.25
N GLN A 28 26.58 6.27 -63.64
CA GLN A 28 27.70 5.78 -64.46
C GLN A 28 28.95 6.68 -64.63
N ASN A 29 30.13 6.15 -64.30
CA ASN A 29 31.25 6.26 -65.24
C ASN A 29 32.21 5.08 -65.12
N GLU A 30 32.43 4.46 -66.28
CA GLU A 30 33.36 3.37 -66.54
C GLU A 30 34.79 3.91 -66.69
N GLN A 31 35.75 3.00 -66.43
CA GLN A 31 37.08 2.90 -67.04
C GLN A 31 38.09 4.03 -66.81
N ALA A 32 39.16 3.70 -66.06
CA ALA A 32 40.52 3.73 -66.60
C ALA A 32 41.51 3.26 -65.52
N GLU A 33 42.02 2.03 -65.62
CA GLU A 33 43.32 1.67 -65.04
C GLU A 33 43.94 0.51 -65.84
N GLU A 34 44.60 0.87 -66.94
CA GLU A 34 45.66 0.07 -67.54
C GLU A 34 46.98 0.44 -66.83
N ASN A 35 47.61 -0.52 -66.14
CA ASN A 35 49.01 -0.96 -66.34
C ASN A 35 49.68 -1.54 -65.07
N ALA A 36 49.81 -2.87 -65.11
CA ALA A 36 50.96 -3.70 -64.67
C ALA A 36 51.29 -3.85 -63.16
N PRO A 37 52.05 -4.90 -62.74
CA PRO A 37 52.42 -6.14 -63.42
C PRO A 37 51.99 -7.42 -62.66
N THR A 38 51.87 -8.53 -63.40
CA THR A 38 51.81 -9.89 -62.88
C THR A 38 53.09 -10.23 -62.11
N LEU A 39 52.93 -10.63 -60.84
CA LEU A 39 53.94 -11.37 -60.09
C LEU A 39 53.34 -12.69 -59.62
N ASP A 40 54.09 -13.74 -59.95
CA ASP A 40 53.75 -15.14 -59.87
C ASP A 40 53.45 -15.61 -58.45
N GLY A 41 52.71 -16.72 -58.41
CA GLY A 41 52.11 -17.33 -57.23
C GLY A 41 53.06 -17.59 -56.07
N GLU A 42 52.60 -17.21 -54.89
CA GLU A 42 52.56 -18.08 -53.73
C GLU A 42 51.18 -17.89 -53.09
N GLU A 43 50.31 -18.89 -53.22
CA GLU A 43 49.07 -18.98 -52.44
C GLU A 43 49.46 -19.12 -50.96
N ARG A 44 49.58 -17.99 -50.27
CA ARG A 44 49.46 -18.00 -48.81
C ARG A 44 48.00 -18.30 -48.50
N GLU A 45 47.73 -19.54 -48.12
CA GLU A 45 46.53 -19.90 -47.37
C GLU A 45 46.41 -18.93 -46.20
N VAL A 46 45.49 -17.98 -46.31
CA VAL A 46 45.05 -17.17 -45.17
C VAL A 46 44.21 -18.12 -44.33
N PRO A 47 44.59 -18.45 -43.07
CA PRO A 47 43.75 -19.26 -42.22
C PRO A 47 42.41 -18.56 -42.07
N THR A 48 41.41 -19.09 -42.76
CA THR A 48 40.04 -18.56 -42.80
C THR A 48 39.28 -19.14 -41.62
N GLU A 49 39.84 -18.97 -40.43
CA GLU A 49 39.09 -19.06 -39.19
C GLU A 49 39.18 -17.67 -38.56
N LEU A 50 38.34 -16.77 -39.07
CA LEU A 50 37.88 -15.64 -38.27
C LEU A 50 37.17 -16.26 -37.08
N ALA A 51 37.93 -16.53 -36.01
CA ALA A 51 37.40 -16.90 -34.71
C ALA A 51 36.27 -15.90 -34.43
N THR A 52 35.04 -16.40 -34.46
CA THR A 52 33.85 -15.57 -34.29
C THR A 52 33.99 -14.89 -32.95
N PHE A 53 34.29 -13.59 -32.97
CA PHE A 53 34.43 -12.79 -31.77
C PHE A 53 33.06 -12.74 -31.09
N SER A 54 32.86 -13.58 -30.06
CA SER A 54 31.67 -13.58 -29.24
C SER A 54 31.97 -12.90 -27.90
N LEU A 55 31.11 -11.98 -27.51
CA LEU A 55 31.18 -11.38 -26.19
C LEU A 55 30.78 -12.42 -25.13
N PRO A 56 31.36 -12.36 -23.92
CA PRO A 56 30.88 -13.17 -22.80
C PRO A 56 29.40 -12.91 -22.49
N ASP A 57 28.65 -13.96 -22.19
CA ASP A 57 27.25 -13.85 -21.74
C ASP A 57 27.16 -13.15 -20.37
N TYR A 58 28.12 -13.44 -19.49
CA TYR A 58 28.29 -12.77 -18.19
C TYR A 58 29.52 -11.87 -18.18
N TYR A 59 29.39 -10.67 -17.60
CA TYR A 59 30.51 -9.79 -17.30
C TYR A 59 30.25 -9.00 -16.01
N PRO A 60 31.31 -8.68 -15.25
CA PRO A 60 31.18 -8.05 -13.94
C PRO A 60 30.75 -6.58 -14.05
N LEU A 61 30.08 -6.08 -13.03
CA LEU A 61 29.74 -4.67 -12.93
C LEU A 61 31.00 -3.81 -12.79
N THR A 62 31.13 -2.81 -13.66
CA THR A 62 32.17 -1.77 -13.54
C THR A 62 32.00 -0.96 -12.26
N ARG A 63 33.08 -0.30 -11.81
CA ARG A 63 33.04 0.61 -10.65
C ARG A 63 32.00 1.71 -10.81
N HIS A 64 31.83 2.24 -12.02
CA HIS A 64 30.80 3.23 -12.32
C HIS A 64 29.39 2.66 -12.13
N SER A 65 29.12 1.47 -12.68
CA SER A 65 27.84 0.78 -12.54
C SER A 65 27.53 0.41 -11.09
N LYS A 66 28.53 -0.04 -10.31
CA LYS A 66 28.38 -0.28 -8.85
C LYS A 66 28.03 1.00 -8.10
N SER A 67 28.66 2.14 -8.43
CA SER A 67 28.32 3.43 -7.84
C SER A 67 26.88 3.86 -8.17
N LYS A 68 26.45 3.68 -9.41
CA LYS A 68 25.07 3.95 -9.82
C LYS A 68 24.09 3.04 -9.09
N LEU A 69 24.37 1.73 -9.01
CA LEU A 69 23.54 0.77 -8.29
C LEU A 69 23.41 1.11 -6.80
N ARG A 70 24.48 1.57 -6.14
CA ARG A 70 24.44 2.07 -4.75
C ARG A 70 23.46 3.23 -4.57
N SER A 71 23.39 4.14 -5.54
CA SER A 71 22.49 5.30 -5.49
C SER A 71 21.01 4.96 -5.74
N LEU A 72 20.72 3.81 -6.37
CA LEU A 72 19.34 3.41 -6.66
C LEU A 72 18.62 2.98 -5.38
N THR A 73 17.38 3.43 -5.22
CA THR A 73 16.48 3.04 -4.13
C THR A 73 15.12 2.63 -4.71
N PRO A 74 14.45 1.62 -4.14
CA PRO A 74 13.08 1.30 -4.52
C PRO A 74 12.18 2.51 -4.31
N TRP A 75 11.27 2.71 -5.25
CA TRP A 75 10.42 3.89 -5.31
C TRP A 75 9.51 4.12 -4.08
N GLN A 76 9.15 3.06 -3.36
CA GLN A 76 8.35 3.12 -2.12
C GLN A 76 9.07 3.80 -0.94
N SER A 77 10.38 4.00 -1.01
CA SER A 77 11.14 4.64 0.08
C SER A 77 10.91 6.16 0.20
N THR A 78 10.12 6.76 -0.70
CA THR A 78 9.90 8.21 -0.73
C THR A 78 8.78 8.64 0.21
N LYS A 79 9.10 9.45 1.22
CA LYS A 79 8.15 10.01 2.21
C LYS A 79 6.91 10.64 1.57
N SER A 80 7.05 11.26 0.40
CA SER A 80 5.94 11.89 -0.33
C SER A 80 4.83 10.92 -0.74
N ARG A 81 5.17 9.66 -1.02
CA ARG A 81 4.19 8.67 -1.47
C ARG A 81 3.36 8.11 -0.35
N GLU A 82 3.97 7.86 0.80
CA GLU A 82 3.22 7.42 1.99
C GLU A 82 2.20 8.48 2.40
N THR A 83 2.55 9.77 2.28
CA THR A 83 1.58 10.85 2.53
C THR A 83 0.45 10.90 1.50
N LEU A 84 0.71 10.54 0.24
CA LEU A 84 -0.34 10.49 -0.79
C LEU A 84 -1.28 9.29 -0.57
N LYS A 85 -0.71 8.13 -0.23
CA LYS A 85 -1.45 6.92 0.12
C LYS A 85 -2.36 7.19 1.32
N GLN A 86 -1.82 7.80 2.39
CA GLN A 86 -2.63 8.15 3.56
C GLN A 86 -3.77 9.10 3.20
N LYS A 87 -3.52 10.14 2.39
CA LYS A 87 -4.59 11.05 1.93
C LYS A 87 -5.71 10.32 1.17
N TYR A 88 -5.36 9.35 0.34
CA TYR A 88 -6.34 8.56 -0.39
C TYR A 88 -7.16 7.67 0.55
N LEU A 89 -6.51 7.02 1.52
CA LEU A 89 -7.19 6.22 2.55
C LEU A 89 -8.12 7.09 3.41
N ASP A 90 -7.69 8.30 3.79
CA ASP A 90 -8.51 9.25 4.55
C ASP A 90 -9.73 9.70 3.72
N TYR A 91 -9.58 9.88 2.41
CA TYR A 91 -10.69 10.20 1.52
C TYR A 91 -11.68 9.03 1.41
N LEU A 92 -11.18 7.81 1.23
CA LEU A 92 -12.02 6.60 1.22
C LEU A 92 -12.80 6.45 2.52
N ALA A 93 -12.16 6.66 3.68
CA ALA A 93 -12.84 6.58 4.97
C ALA A 93 -13.97 7.61 5.12
N LYS A 94 -13.77 8.84 4.63
CA LYS A 94 -14.80 9.88 4.59
C LYS A 94 -15.94 9.55 3.64
N ALA A 95 -15.63 9.05 2.44
CA ALA A 95 -16.63 8.64 1.46
C ALA A 95 -17.47 7.48 1.98
N MET A 96 -16.84 6.49 2.62
CA MET A 96 -17.50 5.39 3.31
C MET A 96 -18.45 5.90 4.39
N SER A 97 -17.97 6.76 5.29
CA SER A 97 -18.80 7.30 6.39
C SER A 97 -20.00 8.07 5.82
N GLY A 98 -19.78 8.95 4.85
CA GLY A 98 -20.87 9.71 4.21
C GLY A 98 -21.88 8.83 3.47
N TYR A 99 -21.43 7.74 2.82
CA TYR A 99 -22.34 6.78 2.21
C TYR A 99 -23.21 6.08 3.25
N VAL A 100 -22.59 5.57 4.32
CA VAL A 100 -23.32 4.92 5.42
C VAL A 100 -24.33 5.89 6.04
N ASP A 101 -23.94 7.14 6.29
CA ASP A 101 -24.82 8.16 6.87
C ASP A 101 -26.07 8.37 6.00
N VAL A 102 -25.91 8.54 4.68
CA VAL A 102 -27.03 8.72 3.74
C VAL A 102 -27.94 7.49 3.69
N VAL A 103 -27.38 6.28 3.75
CA VAL A 103 -28.17 5.04 3.76
C VAL A 103 -28.96 4.91 5.04
N LEU A 104 -28.32 5.12 6.20
CA LEU A 104 -28.97 5.02 7.50
C LEU A 104 -30.06 6.09 7.67
N GLU A 105 -29.83 7.32 7.22
CA GLU A 105 -30.85 8.38 7.21
C GLU A 105 -32.14 7.95 6.51
N LYS A 106 -32.04 7.27 5.36
CA LYS A 106 -33.20 6.75 4.64
C LYS A 106 -33.95 5.68 5.42
N TYR A 107 -33.23 4.77 6.10
CA TYR A 107 -33.89 3.74 6.91
C TYR A 107 -34.53 4.33 8.17
N VAL A 108 -33.89 5.32 8.81
CA VAL A 108 -34.49 6.05 9.93
C VAL A 108 -35.74 6.81 9.49
N GLU A 109 -35.78 7.38 8.29
CA GLU A 109 -36.99 8.00 7.73
C GLU A 109 -38.13 6.99 7.54
N LYS A 110 -37.84 5.80 6.98
CA LYS A 110 -38.83 4.72 6.88
C LYS A 110 -39.34 4.27 8.24
N LEU A 111 -38.46 4.19 9.24
CA LEU A 111 -38.82 3.85 10.61
C LEU A 111 -39.74 4.92 11.23
N ALA A 112 -39.44 6.20 11.01
CA ALA A 112 -40.29 7.31 11.47
C ALA A 112 -41.69 7.28 10.84
N ASN A 113 -41.80 6.81 9.60
CA ASN A 113 -43.06 6.63 8.89
C ASN A 113 -43.80 5.33 9.25
N ASN A 114 -43.24 4.50 10.15
CA ASN A 114 -43.73 3.15 10.48
C ASN A 114 -43.79 2.21 9.26
N GLU A 115 -42.97 2.42 8.24
CA GLU A 115 -42.87 1.54 7.06
C GLU A 115 -42.05 0.28 7.37
N ILE A 116 -41.15 0.37 8.34
CA ILE A 116 -40.29 -0.72 8.81
C ILE A 116 -40.30 -0.76 10.34
N THR A 117 -39.98 -1.91 10.92
CA THR A 117 -39.76 -2.07 12.36
C THR A 117 -38.30 -1.77 12.74
N LYS A 118 -38.01 -1.73 14.05
CA LYS A 118 -36.65 -1.56 14.56
C LYS A 118 -35.80 -2.79 14.22
N GLU A 119 -36.39 -3.98 14.26
CA GLU A 119 -35.75 -5.23 13.85
C GLU A 119 -35.38 -5.20 12.36
N ASP A 120 -36.27 -4.69 11.51
CA ASP A 120 -35.99 -4.51 10.08
C ASP A 120 -34.86 -3.49 9.84
N PHE A 121 -34.77 -2.44 10.66
CA PHE A 121 -33.68 -1.47 10.62
C PHE A 121 -32.33 -2.12 10.93
N GLU A 122 -32.25 -2.90 12.02
CA GLU A 122 -31.02 -3.61 12.40
C GLU A 122 -30.64 -4.69 11.35
N GLU A 123 -31.62 -5.39 10.77
CA GLU A 123 -31.37 -6.32 9.68
C GLU A 123 -30.84 -5.60 8.43
N ALA A 124 -31.40 -4.45 8.09
CA ALA A 124 -30.91 -3.63 6.98
C ALA A 124 -29.45 -3.18 7.18
N ARG A 125 -29.01 -2.90 8.42
CA ARG A 125 -27.59 -2.60 8.72
C ARG A 125 -26.70 -3.81 8.47
N ARG A 126 -27.11 -4.99 8.95
CA ARG A 126 -26.37 -6.25 8.72
C ARG A 126 -26.25 -6.55 7.23
N GLN A 127 -27.34 -6.39 6.48
CA GLN A 127 -27.36 -6.55 5.03
C GLN A 127 -26.51 -5.50 4.32
N LEU A 128 -26.49 -4.25 4.79
CA LEU A 128 -25.60 -3.22 4.24
C LEU A 128 -24.13 -3.61 4.36
N TYR A 129 -23.72 -4.16 5.50
CA TYR A 129 -22.36 -4.63 5.73
C TYR A 129 -22.01 -5.87 4.88
N LYS A 130 -22.91 -6.86 4.82
CA LYS A 130 -22.68 -8.11 4.07
C LYS A 130 -22.77 -7.90 2.56
N ASP A 131 -23.86 -7.31 2.09
CA ASP A 131 -24.27 -7.33 0.68
C ASP A 131 -24.39 -5.96 -0.01
N GLY A 132 -24.07 -4.86 0.68
CA GLY A 132 -24.04 -3.52 0.09
C GLY A 132 -23.10 -3.45 -1.13
N SER A 133 -23.64 -3.08 -2.29
CA SER A 133 -22.89 -2.97 -3.56
C SER A 133 -21.67 -2.04 -3.43
N GLU A 134 -21.88 -0.86 -2.86
CA GLU A 134 -20.85 0.16 -2.62
C GLU A 134 -19.82 -0.31 -1.59
N ILE A 135 -20.26 -1.09 -0.60
CA ILE A 135 -19.35 -1.70 0.39
C ILE A 135 -18.48 -2.77 -0.26
N LYS A 136 -19.04 -3.63 -1.11
CA LYS A 136 -18.28 -4.62 -1.91
C LYS A 136 -17.27 -3.94 -2.83
N GLN A 137 -17.64 -2.83 -3.47
CA GLN A 137 -16.70 -2.04 -4.28
C GLN A 137 -15.56 -1.47 -3.43
N LEU A 138 -15.89 -0.94 -2.24
CA LEU A 138 -14.90 -0.40 -1.32
C LEU A 138 -13.92 -1.48 -0.84
N ARG A 139 -14.41 -2.68 -0.49
CA ARG A 139 -13.58 -3.84 -0.15
C ARG A 139 -12.66 -4.23 -1.30
N SER A 140 -13.19 -4.29 -2.54
CA SER A 140 -12.38 -4.57 -3.73
C SER A 140 -11.25 -3.57 -3.92
N VAL A 141 -11.55 -2.26 -3.81
CA VAL A 141 -10.51 -1.20 -3.88
C VAL A 141 -9.47 -1.39 -2.78
N MET A 142 -9.90 -1.65 -1.55
CA MET A 142 -8.99 -1.83 -0.42
C MET A 142 -8.13 -3.10 -0.55
N ASN A 143 -8.68 -4.19 -1.11
CA ASN A 143 -7.93 -5.40 -1.39
C ASN A 143 -6.88 -5.16 -2.49
N THR A 144 -7.22 -4.44 -3.56
CA THR A 144 -6.23 -4.03 -4.57
C THR A 144 -5.11 -3.17 -3.96
N VAL A 145 -5.43 -2.28 -3.02
CA VAL A 145 -4.42 -1.51 -2.28
C VAL A 145 -3.53 -2.41 -1.42
N LYS A 146 -4.10 -3.41 -0.74
CA LYS A 146 -3.36 -4.43 0.03
C LYS A 146 -2.40 -5.21 -0.86
N GLU A 147 -2.90 -5.79 -1.96
CA GLU A 147 -2.11 -6.56 -2.92
C GLU A 147 -0.97 -5.73 -3.52
N THR A 148 -1.29 -4.52 -3.99
CA THR A 148 -0.28 -3.60 -4.56
C THR A 148 0.80 -3.26 -3.55
N ASP A 149 0.46 -3.08 -2.27
CA ASP A 149 1.42 -2.77 -1.19
C ASP A 149 2.29 -3.97 -0.81
N ASN A 150 1.73 -5.17 -0.90
CA ASN A 150 2.45 -6.42 -0.69
C ASN A 150 3.44 -6.69 -1.82
N GLU A 151 3.01 -6.58 -3.08
CA GLU A 151 3.89 -6.68 -4.26
C GLU A 151 5.00 -5.64 -4.21
N ALA A 152 4.63 -4.42 -3.83
CA ALA A 152 5.54 -3.32 -3.60
C ALA A 152 6.63 -3.70 -2.58
N THR A 153 6.23 -4.15 -1.40
CA THR A 153 7.14 -4.53 -0.31
C THR A 153 8.04 -5.69 -0.71
N LYS A 154 7.47 -6.70 -1.39
CA LYS A 154 8.19 -7.86 -1.95
C LYS A 154 9.27 -7.38 -2.93
N PHE A 155 8.91 -6.51 -3.88
CA PHE A 155 9.87 -5.93 -4.81
C PHE A 155 10.99 -5.17 -4.11
N ALA A 156 10.67 -4.32 -3.12
CA ALA A 156 11.67 -3.53 -2.41
C ALA A 156 12.66 -4.42 -1.63
N PHE A 157 12.15 -5.45 -0.96
CA PHE A 157 12.98 -6.44 -0.26
C PHE A 157 13.89 -7.18 -1.24
N THR A 158 13.33 -7.73 -2.32
CA THR A 158 14.08 -8.49 -3.32
C THR A 158 15.12 -7.63 -4.03
N PHE A 159 14.78 -6.39 -4.38
CA PHE A 159 15.71 -5.43 -4.97
C PHE A 159 16.89 -5.15 -4.04
N ASN A 160 16.64 -4.92 -2.74
CA ASN A 160 17.71 -4.67 -1.78
C ASN A 160 18.60 -5.90 -1.54
N SER A 161 18.01 -7.10 -1.51
CA SER A 161 18.76 -8.36 -1.44
C SER A 161 19.65 -8.55 -2.67
N MET A 162 19.09 -8.39 -3.88
CA MET A 162 19.84 -8.45 -5.13
C MET A 162 20.96 -7.40 -5.16
N LYS A 163 20.66 -6.18 -4.74
CA LYS A 163 21.61 -5.06 -4.70
C LYS A 163 22.78 -5.35 -3.77
N ALA A 164 22.53 -5.91 -2.58
CA ALA A 164 23.58 -6.29 -1.64
C ALA A 164 24.50 -7.35 -2.26
N GLU A 165 23.92 -8.42 -2.79
CA GLU A 165 24.66 -9.52 -3.42
C GLU A 165 25.50 -9.04 -4.61
N ALA A 166 24.94 -8.20 -5.50
CA ALA A 166 25.67 -7.65 -6.65
C ALA A 166 26.82 -6.72 -6.24
N LEU A 167 26.73 -6.04 -5.09
CA LEU A 167 27.77 -5.14 -4.58
C LEU A 167 28.87 -5.86 -3.79
N GLU A 168 28.59 -7.04 -3.22
CA GLU A 168 29.58 -7.89 -2.55
C GLU A 168 30.54 -8.58 -3.51
N ARG A 169 30.19 -8.69 -4.80
CA ARG A 169 31.06 -9.31 -5.82
C ARG A 169 32.33 -8.48 -6.04
N THR A 170 33.51 -9.13 -5.88
CA THR A 170 34.85 -8.52 -5.99
C THR A 170 35.61 -8.90 -7.26
N GLU A 171 34.91 -9.21 -8.35
CA GLU A 171 35.51 -9.59 -9.63
C GLU A 171 36.32 -8.43 -10.27
N PRO A 172 37.43 -8.75 -10.99
CA PRO A 172 38.16 -7.74 -11.76
C PRO A 172 37.29 -7.19 -12.89
N GLU A 173 37.55 -5.97 -13.37
CA GLU A 173 36.80 -5.42 -14.51
C GLU A 173 37.17 -6.14 -15.81
N LEU A 174 36.21 -6.25 -16.75
CA LEU A 174 36.43 -6.91 -18.04
C LEU A 174 37.47 -6.13 -18.87
N THR A 175 38.53 -6.81 -19.27
CA THR A 175 39.58 -6.35 -20.18
C THR A 175 39.78 -7.37 -21.29
N ILE A 176 40.50 -6.99 -22.35
CA ILE A 176 40.81 -7.90 -23.45
C ILE A 176 41.63 -9.10 -22.94
N GLU A 177 42.53 -8.88 -21.98
CA GLU A 177 43.39 -9.95 -21.43
C GLU A 177 42.62 -10.97 -20.59
N ASN A 178 41.54 -10.56 -19.92
CA ASN A 178 40.78 -11.44 -19.03
C ASN A 178 39.44 -11.90 -19.63
N MET A 179 39.13 -11.54 -20.87
CA MET A 179 37.87 -11.86 -21.57
C MET A 179 37.60 -13.37 -21.64
N ALA A 180 38.64 -14.18 -21.86
CA ALA A 180 38.54 -15.63 -21.90
C ALA A 180 38.09 -16.25 -20.57
N LEU A 181 38.32 -15.58 -19.43
CA LEU A 181 37.86 -16.05 -18.11
C LEU A 181 36.34 -16.00 -18.00
N TYR A 182 35.71 -15.01 -18.65
CA TYR A 182 34.27 -14.81 -18.60
C TYR A 182 33.53 -15.59 -19.67
N GLN A 183 34.13 -15.81 -20.84
CA GLN A 183 33.57 -16.67 -21.90
C GLN A 183 33.41 -18.13 -21.44
N ASN A 184 34.31 -18.60 -20.58
CA ASN A 184 34.32 -19.98 -20.06
C ASN A 184 33.69 -20.11 -18.67
N ALA A 185 33.13 -19.03 -18.11
CA ALA A 185 32.47 -19.09 -16.82
C ALA A 185 31.15 -19.86 -16.94
N SER A 186 30.90 -20.80 -16.02
CA SER A 186 29.63 -21.53 -15.98
C SER A 186 28.47 -20.55 -15.70
N PRO A 187 27.35 -20.61 -16.45
CA PRO A 187 26.18 -19.75 -16.23
C PRO A 187 25.57 -19.89 -14.83
N GLU A 188 25.81 -21.02 -14.16
CA GLU A 188 25.22 -21.33 -12.86
C GLU A 188 25.86 -20.53 -11.70
N ASP A 189 27.14 -20.16 -11.83
CA ASP A 189 27.88 -19.56 -10.73
C ASP A 189 27.59 -18.06 -10.57
N LYS A 190 27.21 -17.36 -11.66
CA LYS A 190 27.17 -15.88 -11.70
C LYS A 190 26.12 -15.34 -12.68
N LYS A 191 25.07 -14.72 -12.13
CA LYS A 191 23.96 -14.11 -12.90
C LYS A 191 24.04 -12.60 -12.87
N HIS A 192 23.62 -11.92 -13.94
CA HIS A 192 23.53 -10.45 -13.94
C HIS A 192 22.50 -9.97 -12.89
N PRO A 193 22.63 -8.74 -12.37
CA PRO A 193 21.70 -8.21 -11.37
C PRO A 193 20.23 -8.28 -11.77
N TYR A 194 19.93 -8.12 -13.05
CA TYR A 194 18.57 -8.25 -13.58
C TYR A 194 18.06 -9.69 -13.49
N ASP A 195 18.84 -10.67 -13.94
CA ASP A 195 18.44 -12.09 -13.91
C ASP A 195 18.28 -12.58 -12.47
N LEU A 196 19.20 -12.15 -11.59
CA LEU A 196 19.14 -12.40 -10.16
C LEU A 196 17.86 -11.81 -9.54
N LEU A 197 17.49 -10.57 -9.92
CA LEU A 197 16.25 -9.95 -9.48
C LEU A 197 15.03 -10.75 -9.96
N MET A 198 14.98 -11.09 -11.25
CA MET A 198 13.86 -11.81 -11.85
C MET A 198 13.69 -13.21 -11.28
N GLU A 199 14.78 -13.92 -11.04
CA GLU A 199 14.77 -15.22 -10.37
C GLU A 199 14.25 -15.12 -8.93
N LYS A 200 14.76 -14.16 -8.14
CA LYS A 200 14.29 -13.98 -6.76
C LYS A 200 12.84 -13.48 -6.67
N LEU A 201 12.37 -12.74 -7.67
CA LEU A 201 10.95 -12.34 -7.78
C LEU A 201 10.05 -13.53 -8.11
N LYS A 202 10.53 -14.46 -8.95
CA LYS A 202 9.83 -15.71 -9.30
C LYS A 202 9.88 -16.75 -8.19
N SER A 203 10.89 -16.72 -7.33
CA SER A 203 10.98 -17.65 -6.20
C SER A 203 9.98 -17.24 -5.11
N ASP A 204 9.07 -18.15 -4.74
CA ASP A 204 8.15 -17.99 -3.61
C ASP A 204 8.87 -17.95 -2.24
N ALA A 205 10.20 -18.09 -2.22
CA ALA A 205 11.04 -18.11 -1.01
C ALA A 205 11.00 -16.81 -0.19
N VAL A 206 10.45 -15.72 -0.71
CA VAL A 206 10.26 -14.45 0.02
C VAL A 206 8.94 -14.44 0.81
N ASP A 207 8.00 -15.34 0.53
CA ASP A 207 6.70 -15.41 1.21
C ASP A 207 6.79 -16.19 2.53
N GLN A 208 7.51 -15.63 3.50
CA GLN A 208 7.12 -15.86 4.88
C GLN A 208 5.91 -14.99 5.15
N ARG A 209 4.74 -15.64 5.21
CA ARG A 209 3.42 -15.18 5.69
C ARG A 209 3.51 -14.56 7.09
N ARG A 210 4.25 -13.47 7.21
CA ARG A 210 4.30 -12.59 8.37
C ARG A 210 3.28 -11.50 8.10
N ASP A 211 2.46 -11.18 9.09
CA ASP A 211 1.53 -10.05 9.05
C ASP A 211 2.21 -8.82 8.45
N SER A 212 1.92 -8.52 7.18
CA SER A 212 2.49 -7.35 6.56
C SER A 212 1.81 -6.11 7.14
N LYS A 213 2.47 -4.96 6.99
CA LYS A 213 1.83 -3.69 7.31
C LYS A 213 0.58 -3.43 6.46
N ALA A 214 0.51 -4.01 5.26
CA ALA A 214 -0.64 -3.90 4.38
C ALA A 214 -1.83 -4.71 4.92
N ASP A 215 -1.57 -5.95 5.36
CA ASP A 215 -2.60 -6.84 5.93
C ASP A 215 -3.19 -6.23 7.21
N GLN A 216 -2.34 -5.67 8.07
CA GLN A 216 -2.79 -4.96 9.26
C GLN A 216 -3.71 -3.78 8.91
N ARG A 217 -3.34 -2.98 7.90
CA ARG A 217 -4.16 -1.85 7.43
C ARG A 217 -5.50 -2.31 6.86
N TYR A 218 -5.52 -3.42 6.13
CA TYR A 218 -6.75 -4.00 5.60
C TYR A 218 -7.68 -4.45 6.74
N ARG A 219 -7.14 -5.15 7.75
CA ARG A 219 -7.91 -5.53 8.94
C ARG A 219 -8.41 -4.33 9.73
N ASP A 220 -7.58 -3.29 9.87
CA ASP A 220 -7.99 -2.04 10.51
C ASP A 220 -9.14 -1.36 9.74
N PHE A 221 -9.09 -1.41 8.41
CA PHE A 221 -10.18 -0.93 7.55
C PHE A 221 -11.47 -1.74 7.75
N GLU A 222 -11.43 -3.07 7.71
CA GLU A 222 -12.64 -3.90 7.93
C GLU A 222 -13.24 -3.67 9.33
N ARG A 223 -12.39 -3.52 10.37
CA ARG A 223 -12.85 -3.13 11.72
C ARG A 223 -13.57 -1.78 11.72
N GLN A 224 -12.99 -0.78 11.07
CA GLN A 224 -13.59 0.56 10.98
C GLN A 224 -14.89 0.55 10.18
N LEU A 225 -14.94 -0.19 9.07
CA LEU A 225 -16.13 -0.37 8.25
C LEU A 225 -17.26 -1.01 9.08
N PHE A 226 -16.96 -2.12 9.77
CA PHE A 226 -17.94 -2.78 10.62
C PHE A 226 -18.46 -1.85 11.70
N VAL A 227 -17.59 -1.18 12.46
CA VAL A 227 -17.98 -0.25 13.53
C VAL A 227 -18.79 0.94 13.01
N THR A 228 -18.45 1.44 11.83
CA THR A 228 -19.17 2.57 11.21
C THR A 228 -20.62 2.20 10.91
N ILE A 229 -20.85 0.94 10.54
CA ILE A 229 -22.17 0.41 10.24
C ILE A 229 -22.85 -0.15 11.50
N ASN A 230 -22.13 -0.74 12.46
CA ASN A 230 -22.65 -1.45 13.63
C ASN A 230 -21.85 -1.07 14.91
N PRO A 231 -22.07 0.12 15.50
CA PRO A 231 -21.24 0.66 16.57
C PRO A 231 -21.43 -0.05 17.91
N THR A 232 -22.54 -0.76 18.11
CA THR A 232 -22.87 -1.48 19.35
C THR A 232 -22.65 -2.99 19.27
N GLU A 233 -22.43 -3.56 18.08
CA GLU A 233 -22.21 -5.00 17.92
C GLU A 233 -20.74 -5.38 18.13
N PRO A 234 -20.45 -6.56 18.71
CA PRO A 234 -19.11 -7.11 18.77
C PRO A 234 -18.53 -7.29 17.37
N LEU A 235 -17.20 -7.18 17.25
CA LEU A 235 -16.54 -7.49 15.99
C LEU A 235 -16.76 -8.97 15.67
N PRO A 236 -17.13 -9.32 14.42
CA PRO A 236 -17.39 -10.70 14.05
C PRO A 236 -16.13 -11.52 13.72
N PHE A 237 -14.94 -10.97 13.97
CA PHE A 237 -13.66 -11.61 13.69
C PHE A 237 -12.64 -11.27 14.78
N SER A 238 -11.83 -12.26 15.13
CA SER A 238 -10.77 -12.18 16.13
C SER A 238 -9.51 -11.51 15.55
N GLU A 239 -8.60 -11.05 16.43
CA GLU A 239 -7.30 -10.51 15.98
C GLU A 239 -6.43 -11.53 15.22
N ASN A 240 -6.75 -12.82 15.32
CA ASN A 240 -5.97 -13.94 14.76
C ASN A 240 -6.63 -14.61 13.56
N ASP A 241 -7.79 -14.16 13.10
CA ASP A 241 -8.49 -14.80 11.99
C ASP A 241 -7.76 -14.47 10.69
N LYS A 242 -7.02 -15.47 10.21
CA LYS A 242 -6.27 -15.43 8.96
C LYS A 242 -7.20 -15.94 7.87
N ASP A 243 -7.78 -15.01 7.13
CA ASP A 243 -8.43 -15.24 5.83
C ASP A 243 -9.38 -16.45 5.81
N ASP A 244 -10.54 -16.35 6.47
CA ASP A 244 -11.70 -17.16 6.11
C ASP A 244 -12.85 -16.19 5.79
N ASP A 245 -13.06 -15.97 4.48
CA ASP A 245 -14.06 -15.06 3.92
C ASP A 245 -15.51 -15.61 4.01
N ASP A 246 -15.72 -16.81 4.58
CA ASP A 246 -16.97 -17.54 4.32
C ASP A 246 -17.90 -17.81 5.51
N ASP A 247 -17.56 -17.51 6.78
CA ASP A 247 -18.53 -17.67 7.88
C ASP A 247 -18.35 -16.60 8.98
N ILE A 248 -18.91 -15.40 8.73
CA ILE A 248 -19.06 -14.34 9.74
C ILE A 248 -20.21 -14.74 10.69
N GLU A 249 -19.87 -15.47 11.75
CA GLU A 249 -20.75 -15.65 12.90
C GLU A 249 -20.70 -14.41 13.81
N VAL A 250 -21.79 -13.65 13.85
CA VAL A 250 -21.93 -12.56 14.82
C VAL A 250 -22.23 -13.22 16.17
N GLU A 251 -21.24 -13.30 17.05
CA GLU A 251 -21.47 -13.65 18.46
C GLU A 251 -22.51 -12.68 19.04
N GLY A 252 -23.58 -13.23 19.63
CA GLY A 252 -24.66 -12.41 20.19
C GLY A 252 -24.17 -11.55 21.36
N GLY A 253 -24.46 -10.25 21.33
CA GLY A 253 -24.18 -9.33 22.44
C GLY A 253 -24.13 -7.86 22.01
N LYS A 254 -24.10 -6.96 22.99
CA LYS A 254 -23.76 -5.54 22.78
C LYS A 254 -22.44 -5.22 23.46
N ILE A 255 -21.63 -4.38 22.83
CA ILE A 255 -20.45 -3.79 23.46
C ILE A 255 -20.90 -2.63 24.36
N SER A 256 -20.40 -2.60 25.59
CA SER A 256 -20.58 -1.46 26.47
C SER A 256 -19.74 -0.27 25.99
N LEU A 257 -20.38 0.89 25.89
CA LEU A 257 -19.75 2.18 25.59
C LEU A 257 -19.45 2.99 26.86
N GLU A 258 -19.78 2.44 28.03
CA GLU A 258 -19.56 3.05 29.33
C GLU A 258 -18.16 2.73 29.86
N CYS A 259 -17.57 3.68 30.58
CA CYS A 259 -16.30 3.46 31.22
C CYS A 259 -16.46 2.56 32.45
N PRO A 260 -15.65 1.49 32.61
CA PRO A 260 -15.75 0.62 33.78
C PRO A 260 -15.30 1.28 35.10
N ILE A 261 -14.85 2.54 35.07
CA ILE A 261 -14.40 3.31 36.24
C ILE A 261 -15.44 4.37 36.62
N SER A 262 -15.90 5.18 35.66
CA SER A 262 -16.89 6.24 35.94
C SER A 262 -18.33 5.77 35.82
N HIS A 263 -18.58 4.66 35.10
CA HIS A 263 -19.92 4.21 34.69
C HIS A 263 -20.68 5.25 33.84
N ASP A 264 -19.94 6.19 33.24
CA ASP A 264 -20.46 7.17 32.29
C ASP A 264 -20.03 6.79 30.86
N LEU A 265 -20.75 7.31 29.86
CA LEU A 265 -20.36 7.20 28.45
C LEU A 265 -18.94 7.75 28.25
N ILE A 266 -18.08 6.97 27.57
CA ILE A 266 -16.69 7.37 27.36
C ILE A 266 -16.61 8.59 26.43
N GLU A 267 -15.79 9.59 26.77
CA GLU A 267 -15.55 10.78 25.94
C GLU A 267 -14.20 10.73 25.21
N ASP A 268 -13.11 10.41 25.92
CA ASP A 268 -11.75 10.28 25.36
C ASP A 268 -11.24 8.84 25.59
N PRO A 269 -11.55 7.89 24.68
CA PRO A 269 -11.27 6.48 24.90
C PRO A 269 -9.78 6.17 24.79
N VAL A 270 -9.25 5.52 25.83
CA VAL A 270 -7.88 4.98 25.87
C VAL A 270 -7.91 3.51 26.22
N LYS A 271 -7.07 2.70 25.56
CA LYS A 271 -6.94 1.28 25.84
C LYS A 271 -5.57 0.93 26.42
N SER A 272 -5.56 -0.10 27.26
CA SER A 272 -4.33 -0.70 27.75
C SER A 272 -3.70 -1.59 26.68
N THR A 273 -2.43 -1.34 26.33
CA THR A 273 -1.66 -2.23 25.44
C THR A 273 -1.33 -3.58 26.06
N LYS A 274 -1.56 -3.77 27.37
CA LYS A 274 -1.30 -5.04 28.07
C LYS A 274 -2.51 -5.97 28.13
N CYS A 275 -3.71 -5.43 28.31
CA CYS A 275 -4.92 -6.23 28.51
C CYS A 275 -6.09 -5.87 27.58
N GLY A 276 -5.96 -4.85 26.73
CA GLY A 276 -6.98 -4.48 25.74
C GLY A 276 -8.19 -3.73 26.26
N HIS A 277 -8.41 -3.65 27.58
CA HIS A 277 -9.53 -2.91 28.17
C HIS A 277 -9.46 -1.40 27.89
N THR A 278 -10.63 -0.82 27.63
CA THR A 278 -10.81 0.59 27.26
C THR A 278 -11.46 1.37 28.41
N TYR A 279 -11.03 2.62 28.57
CA TYR A 279 -11.46 3.53 29.63
C TYR A 279 -11.65 4.94 29.10
N ASP A 280 -12.40 5.76 29.83
CA ASP A 280 -12.25 7.20 29.71
C ASP A 280 -10.89 7.65 30.27
N LYS A 281 -10.17 8.47 29.50
CA LYS A 281 -8.84 8.94 29.85
C LYS A 281 -8.79 9.71 31.16
N THR A 282 -9.78 10.55 31.45
CA THR A 282 -9.79 11.33 32.69
C THR A 282 -9.99 10.42 33.89
N ALA A 283 -10.92 9.46 33.77
CA ALA A 283 -11.24 8.49 34.80
C ALA A 283 -10.04 7.58 35.12
N VAL A 284 -9.39 7.00 34.10
CA VAL A 284 -8.26 6.09 34.31
C VAL A 284 -7.03 6.82 34.87
N LEU A 285 -6.77 8.06 34.46
CA LEU A 285 -5.67 8.85 35.02
C LEU A 285 -5.89 9.22 36.48
N HIS A 286 -7.14 9.41 36.89
CA HIS A 286 -7.48 9.60 38.29
C HIS A 286 -7.34 8.30 39.09
N TYR A 287 -7.83 7.18 38.55
CA TYR A 287 -7.73 5.85 39.14
C TYR A 287 -6.26 5.42 39.39
N LEU A 288 -5.38 5.69 38.42
CA LEU A 288 -3.95 5.35 38.49
C LEU A 288 -3.16 6.10 39.58
N ARG A 289 -3.77 7.06 40.29
CA ARG A 289 -3.17 7.70 41.47
C ARG A 289 -3.19 6.78 42.69
N ASN A 290 -4.17 5.87 42.77
CA ASN A 290 -4.45 5.05 43.95
C ASN A 290 -4.23 3.55 43.69
N SER A 291 -4.21 3.12 42.43
CA SER A 291 -4.02 1.71 42.03
C SER A 291 -3.10 1.62 40.82
N ALA A 292 -2.38 0.51 40.70
CA ALA A 292 -1.53 0.18 39.54
C ALA A 292 -2.02 -1.07 38.80
N GLU A 293 -3.24 -1.52 39.09
CA GLU A 293 -3.87 -2.70 38.50
C GLU A 293 -5.02 -2.31 37.59
N CYS A 294 -5.35 -3.12 36.61
CA CYS A 294 -6.50 -2.88 35.74
C CYS A 294 -7.82 -3.06 36.54
N PRO A 295 -8.79 -2.12 36.45
CA PRO A 295 -10.09 -2.25 37.13
C PRO A 295 -10.91 -3.47 36.71
N VAL A 296 -10.61 -4.05 35.54
CA VAL A 296 -11.38 -5.15 34.92
C VAL A 296 -10.66 -6.49 35.06
N CYS A 297 -9.34 -6.51 35.20
CA CYS A 297 -8.53 -7.74 35.22
C CYS A 297 -7.26 -7.55 36.07
N PRO A 298 -6.63 -8.63 36.56
CA PRO A 298 -5.49 -8.54 37.48
C PRO A 298 -4.15 -8.16 36.79
N THR A 299 -4.20 -7.44 35.66
CA THR A 299 -3.01 -7.04 34.90
C THR A 299 -2.53 -5.65 35.32
N ASP A 300 -1.22 -5.46 35.43
CA ASP A 300 -0.62 -4.15 35.69
C ASP A 300 -1.08 -3.08 34.68
N LEU A 301 -1.54 -1.95 35.20
CA LEU A 301 -1.90 -0.78 34.43
C LEU A 301 -1.02 0.42 34.82
N LYS A 302 -0.41 1.05 33.82
CA LYS A 302 0.43 2.24 33.99
C LYS A 302 0.13 3.22 32.87
N ARG A 303 0.39 4.50 33.15
CA ARG A 303 0.16 5.59 32.18
C ARG A 303 0.83 5.37 30.83
N GLN A 304 2.01 4.74 30.82
CA GLN A 304 2.77 4.41 29.61
C GLN A 304 2.16 3.29 28.75
N TYR A 305 1.26 2.48 29.32
CA TYR A 305 0.56 1.42 28.59
C TYR A 305 -0.76 1.90 28.00
N LEU A 306 -1.18 3.13 28.29
CA LEU A 306 -2.41 3.71 27.75
C LEU A 306 -2.12 4.34 26.39
N VAL A 307 -2.83 3.87 25.38
CA VAL A 307 -2.84 4.42 24.02
C VAL A 307 -4.25 4.82 23.63
N GLU A 308 -4.40 5.77 22.72
CA GLU A 308 -5.71 6.14 22.18
C GLU A 308 -6.39 4.92 21.55
N ASP A 309 -7.65 4.68 21.90
CA ASP A 309 -8.46 3.63 21.28
C ASP A 309 -9.26 4.21 20.13
N THR A 310 -8.64 4.25 18.95
CA THR A 310 -9.24 4.79 17.74
C THR A 310 -10.51 4.04 17.32
N LEU A 311 -10.62 2.74 17.64
CA LEU A 311 -11.79 1.94 17.28
C LEU A 311 -12.98 2.25 18.20
N MET A 312 -12.76 2.32 19.52
CA MET A 312 -13.81 2.76 20.46
C MET A 312 -14.22 4.21 20.17
N LYS A 313 -13.28 5.08 19.79
CA LYS A 313 -13.60 6.44 19.36
C LYS A 313 -14.55 6.46 18.17
N GLN A 314 -14.30 5.62 17.16
CA GLN A 314 -15.20 5.47 16.02
C GLN A 314 -16.57 4.94 16.46
N ARG A 315 -16.63 3.96 17.38
CA ARG A 315 -17.90 3.45 17.95
C ARG A 315 -18.72 4.57 18.58
N LEU A 316 -18.10 5.39 19.44
CA LEU A 316 -18.76 6.51 20.11
C LEU A 316 -19.26 7.57 19.12
N LEU A 317 -18.47 7.90 18.09
CA LEU A 317 -18.89 8.82 17.04
C LEU A 317 -20.11 8.30 16.27
N CYS A 318 -20.10 7.03 15.86
CA CYS A 318 -21.20 6.43 15.12
C CYS A 318 -22.44 6.19 15.99
N TYR A 319 -22.27 5.86 17.27
CA TYR A 319 -23.36 5.79 18.24
C TYR A 319 -24.02 7.17 18.44
N SER A 320 -23.21 8.22 18.60
CA SER A 320 -23.72 9.59 18.72
C SER A 320 -24.44 10.04 17.44
N ARG A 321 -23.92 9.70 16.26
CA ARG A 321 -24.58 9.93 14.97
C ARG A 321 -25.97 9.27 14.99
N ASP A 322 -26.04 7.98 15.27
CA ASP A 322 -27.30 7.23 15.24
C ASP A 322 -28.32 7.85 16.21
N ALA A 323 -27.91 8.13 17.46
CA ALA A 323 -28.75 8.78 18.46
C ALA A 323 -29.30 10.13 17.98
N LYS A 324 -28.50 10.90 17.23
CA LYS A 324 -28.91 12.17 16.63
C LYS A 324 -29.98 11.96 15.54
N LEU A 325 -29.78 10.99 14.66
CA LEU A 325 -30.75 10.63 13.62
C LEU A 325 -32.10 10.22 14.21
N PHE A 326 -32.10 9.39 15.25
CA PHE A 326 -33.33 8.99 15.95
C PHE A 326 -34.02 10.18 16.63
N LYS A 327 -33.24 11.03 17.31
CA LYS A 327 -33.75 12.22 18.01
C LYS A 327 -34.39 13.22 17.05
N ASP A 328 -33.74 13.51 15.92
CA ASP A 328 -34.22 14.47 14.91
C ASP A 328 -35.53 14.00 14.25
N ARG A 329 -35.84 12.71 14.31
CA ARG A 329 -37.08 12.10 13.82
C ARG A 329 -38.10 11.75 14.91
N ASN A 330 -37.88 12.21 16.15
CA ASN A 330 -38.75 11.93 17.32
C ASN A 330 -38.98 10.42 17.58
N ILE A 331 -38.02 9.58 17.20
CA ILE A 331 -38.08 8.14 17.46
C ILE A 331 -37.59 7.91 18.89
N ARG A 332 -38.40 7.25 19.73
CA ARG A 332 -37.99 6.87 21.08
C ARG A 332 -37.02 5.69 20.99
N LEU A 333 -35.80 5.89 21.46
CA LEU A 333 -34.89 4.81 21.77
C LEU A 333 -35.38 4.16 23.07
N ASP A 334 -35.64 2.85 23.07
CA ASP A 334 -36.03 2.15 24.30
C ASP A 334 -34.88 2.22 25.31
N GLU A 335 -34.98 3.12 26.29
CA GLU A 335 -34.03 3.30 27.41
C GLU A 335 -33.95 2.05 28.34
N ALA A 336 -34.72 1.00 28.05
CA ALA A 336 -34.94 -0.15 28.92
C ALA A 336 -34.03 -1.36 28.62
N ALA A 337 -33.27 -1.37 27.53
CA ALA A 337 -32.41 -2.51 27.17
C ALA A 337 -30.97 -2.42 27.70
N ASP A 338 -30.58 -1.28 28.27
CA ASP A 338 -29.19 -1.00 28.68
C ASP A 338 -29.03 -1.00 30.23
N LYS A 339 -29.99 -1.58 30.98
CA LYS A 339 -29.94 -1.75 32.45
C LYS A 339 -29.92 -3.21 32.91
N LEU A 340 -29.18 -4.09 32.22
CA LEU A 340 -28.98 -5.47 32.65
C LEU A 340 -27.51 -5.83 32.79
#